data_AF-A0A2G1XV82-F1
#
_entry.id   AF-A0A2G1XV82-F1
#
_cell.length_a   1.000
_cell.length_b   1.000
_cell.length_c   1.000
_cell.angle_alpha   90.00
_cell.angle_beta   90.00
_cell.angle_gamma   90.00
#
_symmetry.space_group_name_H-M   'P 1'
#
loop_
_entity.id
_entity.type
_entity.pdbx_description
1 polymer ?
#
loop_
_entity_poly.entity_id
_entity_poly.type
_entity_poly.pdbx_seq_one_letter_code
_entity_poly.pdbx_strand_id
1 'polypeptide(L)'
;MDYVDRIIINLSGIQKCVFESLDNLNLYNSTIEKFVGNKDFHLQINYSNDCASYVIGASGCTDTRYIDLGLIIINITDNWGDKLSLASTMLHEGIHATLFKYAHSRNPNIDPNIDPKVLMDLILQYKNVNLSEGSAQHEYMMSYYVIPIAQAIRNLDNNSYPIEYYYGFGWSGLGRYGRDQDVITQAELDNFENLKQIVNSNTSYGINCN
;
A
#
# COMPACT_ATOMS: atom_id res chain seq x y z
N MET A 1 30.52 -6.74 -8.65
CA MET A 1 29.54 -6.54 -7.57
C MET A 1 28.19 -6.75 -8.24
N ASP A 2 27.50 -7.84 -7.89
CA ASP A 2 26.16 -8.12 -8.40
C ASP A 2 25.15 -7.29 -7.58
N TYR A 3 24.34 -6.49 -8.26
CA TYR A 3 23.33 -5.62 -7.66
C TYR A 3 21.96 -6.23 -7.91
N VAL A 4 21.55 -7.17 -7.05
CA VAL A 4 20.17 -7.65 -7.01
C VAL A 4 19.34 -6.63 -6.23
N ASP A 5 18.26 -6.13 -6.82
CA ASP A 5 17.13 -5.41 -6.22
C ASP A 5 17.37 -4.78 -4.83
N ARG A 6 17.75 -3.50 -4.79
CA ARG A 6 18.01 -2.79 -3.52
C ARG A 6 16.76 -2.07 -3.01
N ILE A 7 16.20 -2.55 -1.91
CA ILE A 7 15.37 -1.76 -1.02
C ILE A 7 16.29 -0.97 -0.08
N ILE A 8 16.17 0.36 -0.07
CA ILE A 8 16.90 1.27 0.83
C ILE A 8 15.95 1.69 1.95
N ILE A 9 16.29 1.35 3.19
CA ILE A 9 15.45 1.63 4.36
C ILE A 9 16.08 2.76 5.19
N ASN A 10 15.45 3.93 5.17
CA ASN A 10 15.76 5.09 6.01
C ASN A 10 14.68 5.25 7.09
N LEU A 11 14.37 4.14 7.78
CA LEU A 11 13.47 4.09 8.92
C LEU A 11 14.25 3.94 10.22
N SER A 12 13.66 4.38 11.32
CA SER A 12 14.21 4.22 12.69
C SER A 12 13.10 3.84 13.67
N GLY A 13 13.45 3.39 14.87
CA GLY A 13 12.50 3.10 15.96
C GLY A 13 11.36 2.17 15.54
N ILE A 14 10.13 2.55 15.90
CA ILE A 14 8.91 1.80 15.64
C ILE A 14 8.71 1.49 14.15
N GLN A 15 8.96 2.46 13.26
CA GLN A 15 8.76 2.26 11.81
C GLN A 15 9.70 1.17 11.28
N LYS A 16 10.96 1.21 11.68
CA LYS A 16 11.92 0.19 11.28
C LYS A 16 11.52 -1.19 11.79
N CYS A 17 11.13 -1.28 13.07
CA CYS A 17 10.69 -2.54 13.68
C CYS A 17 9.48 -3.15 12.95
N VAL A 18 8.51 -2.31 12.57
CA VAL A 18 7.32 -2.76 11.83
C VAL A 18 7.69 -3.23 10.43
N PHE A 19 8.53 -2.48 9.70
CA PHE A 19 8.99 -2.90 8.38
C PHE A 19 9.75 -4.23 8.44
N GLU A 20 10.68 -4.38 9.39
CA GLU A 20 11.44 -5.63 9.57
C GLU A 20 10.52 -6.80 9.90
N SER A 21 9.44 -6.60 10.64
CA SER A 21 8.46 -7.66 10.92
C SER A 21 7.70 -8.09 9.67
N LEU A 22 7.33 -7.15 8.79
CA LEU A 22 6.71 -7.45 7.49
C LEU A 22 7.68 -8.17 6.56
N ASP A 23 8.94 -7.75 6.53
CA ASP A 23 9.98 -8.32 5.66
C ASP A 23 10.38 -9.74 6.11
N ASN A 24 10.60 -9.94 7.41
CA ASN A 24 10.98 -11.25 7.98
C ASN A 24 9.91 -12.33 7.74
N LEU A 25 8.64 -11.95 7.73
CA LEU A 25 7.53 -12.86 7.42
C LEU A 25 7.27 -12.99 5.91
N ASN A 26 8.10 -12.34 5.08
CA ASN A 26 7.93 -12.21 3.64
C ASN A 26 6.54 -11.63 3.25
N LEU A 27 5.89 -10.90 4.16
CA LEU A 27 4.55 -10.33 3.96
C LEU A 27 4.63 -9.13 3.05
N TYR A 28 5.71 -8.34 3.12
CA TYR A 28 5.90 -7.20 2.23
C TYR A 28 5.90 -7.66 0.77
N ASN A 29 6.87 -8.52 0.40
CA ASN A 29 6.98 -9.06 -0.96
C ASN A 29 5.75 -9.90 -1.35
N SER A 30 5.26 -10.82 -0.50
CA SER A 30 4.10 -11.64 -0.87
C SER A 30 2.77 -10.86 -0.99
N THR A 31 2.69 -9.66 -0.44
CA THR A 31 1.52 -8.78 -0.60
C THR A 31 1.66 -7.89 -1.83
N ILE A 32 2.84 -7.31 -2.08
CA ILE A 32 3.05 -6.37 -3.19
C ILE A 32 3.37 -7.08 -4.53
N GLU A 33 4.10 -8.21 -4.50
CA GLU A 33 4.61 -8.89 -5.70
C GLU A 33 3.58 -9.82 -6.36
N LYS A 34 2.35 -9.90 -5.85
CA LYS A 34 1.31 -10.79 -6.40
C LYS A 34 1.03 -10.58 -7.90
N PHE A 35 1.45 -9.46 -8.50
CA PHE A 35 1.13 -9.15 -9.90
C PHE A 35 2.24 -8.55 -10.77
N VAL A 36 3.45 -8.26 -10.24
CA VAL A 36 4.45 -7.49 -11.02
C VAL A 36 5.76 -8.23 -11.20
N GLY A 37 5.99 -8.67 -12.44
CA GLY A 37 7.24 -9.26 -12.89
C GLY A 37 8.43 -8.30 -12.74
N ASN A 38 9.58 -8.88 -12.41
CA ASN A 38 10.76 -8.18 -11.92
C ASN A 38 11.40 -7.26 -12.99
N LYS A 39 11.70 -6.02 -12.60
CA LYS A 39 12.56 -5.05 -13.31
C LYS A 39 13.40 -4.30 -12.29
N ASP A 40 14.56 -3.79 -12.71
CA ASP A 40 15.61 -3.14 -11.90
C ASP A 40 15.18 -1.78 -11.29
N PHE A 41 14.17 -1.76 -10.43
CA PHE A 41 13.79 -0.57 -9.67
C PHE A 41 14.29 -0.67 -8.24
N HIS A 42 14.81 0.44 -7.74
CA HIS A 42 15.16 0.64 -6.35
C HIS A 42 13.97 1.23 -5.62
N LEU A 43 13.65 0.64 -4.47
CA LEU A 43 12.64 1.16 -3.57
C LEU A 43 13.33 1.82 -2.38
N GLN A 44 13.02 3.08 -2.10
CA GLN A 44 13.50 3.75 -0.90
C GLN A 44 12.33 4.04 0.03
N ILE A 45 12.43 3.64 1.29
CA ILE A 45 11.39 3.89 2.29
C ILE A 45 11.96 4.83 3.35
N ASN A 46 11.32 5.98 3.52
CA ASN A 46 11.72 7.01 4.46
C ASN A 46 10.62 7.26 5.49
N TYR A 47 11.04 7.74 6.66
CA TYR A 47 10.15 8.51 7.53
C TYR A 47 10.31 9.99 7.19
N SER A 48 9.26 10.61 6.67
CA SER A 48 9.31 12.00 6.19
C SER A 48 7.90 12.59 6.13
N ASN A 49 7.79 13.88 6.48
CA ASN A 49 6.57 14.67 6.25
C ASN A 49 6.48 15.21 4.80
N ASP A 50 7.44 14.86 3.94
CA ASP A 50 7.47 15.24 2.53
C ASP A 50 6.52 14.36 1.68
N CYS A 51 5.23 14.43 2.01
CA CYS A 51 4.20 14.03 1.08
C CYS A 51 3.73 15.29 0.35
N ALA A 52 4.29 15.49 -0.85
CA ALA A 52 3.92 16.59 -1.74
C ALA A 52 2.46 16.48 -2.25
N SER A 53 1.72 15.42 -1.91
CA SER A 53 0.36 15.17 -2.35
C SER A 53 -0.65 16.04 -1.60
N TYR A 54 -1.64 16.51 -2.36
CA TYR A 54 -2.73 17.43 -2.03
C TYR A 54 -3.66 17.03 -0.86
N VAL A 55 -3.31 16.00 -0.08
CA VAL A 55 -4.16 15.45 0.99
C VAL A 55 -3.54 15.77 2.34
N ILE A 56 -4.04 16.84 2.97
CA ILE A 56 -3.71 17.16 4.36
C ILE A 56 -4.08 15.96 5.24
N GLY A 57 -3.11 15.39 5.96
CA GLY A 57 -3.32 14.30 6.91
C GLY A 57 -3.17 12.87 6.37
N ALA A 58 -2.58 12.67 5.19
CA ALA A 58 -2.21 11.32 4.73
C ALA A 58 -1.12 10.70 5.63
N SER A 59 -1.26 9.42 5.99
CA SER A 59 -0.31 8.66 6.83
C SER A 59 0.93 8.16 6.08
N GLY A 60 0.93 8.27 4.75
CA GLY A 60 2.03 7.96 3.86
C GLY A 60 1.75 8.40 2.42
N CYS A 61 2.76 8.30 1.57
CA CYS A 61 2.62 8.52 0.14
C CYS A 61 3.76 7.87 -0.65
N THR A 62 3.49 7.60 -1.91
CA THR A 62 4.46 7.12 -2.89
C THR A 62 4.82 8.25 -3.86
N ASP A 63 6.11 8.54 -3.95
CA ASP A 63 6.72 9.57 -4.78
C ASP A 63 7.49 8.95 -5.95
N THR A 64 7.09 9.34 -7.16
CA THR A 64 7.61 8.85 -8.43
C THR A 64 8.43 9.89 -9.19
N ARG A 65 8.80 11.02 -8.58
CA ARG A 65 9.64 12.07 -9.21
C ARG A 65 10.95 11.55 -9.80
N TYR A 66 11.47 10.43 -9.30
CA TYR A 66 12.74 9.82 -9.70
C TYR A 66 12.57 8.48 -10.44
N ILE A 67 11.36 8.15 -10.90
CA ILE A 67 11.05 6.85 -11.52
C ILE A 67 11.87 6.60 -12.79
N ASP A 68 12.18 7.66 -13.57
CA ASP A 68 13.04 7.59 -14.76
C ASP A 68 14.50 7.24 -14.43
N LEU A 69 14.92 7.47 -13.18
CA LEU A 69 16.22 7.06 -12.66
C LEU A 69 16.16 5.66 -12.01
N GLY A 70 15.03 4.97 -12.13
CA GLY A 70 14.79 3.66 -11.52
C GLY A 70 14.53 3.73 -10.02
N LEU A 71 14.18 4.89 -9.45
CA LEU A 71 13.96 5.06 -8.02
C LEU A 71 12.50 5.44 -7.72
N ILE A 72 11.87 4.67 -6.83
CA ILE A 72 10.57 5.02 -6.24
C ILE A 72 10.77 5.23 -4.74
N ILE A 73 10.19 6.31 -4.21
CA ILE A 73 10.31 6.68 -2.81
C ILE A 73 8.97 6.52 -2.12
N ILE A 74 8.93 5.80 -1.00
CA ILE A 74 7.79 5.76 -0.09
C ILE A 74 8.13 6.62 1.12
N ASN A 75 7.29 7.61 1.42
CA ASN A 75 7.39 8.42 2.62
C ASN A 75 6.27 8.03 3.58
N ILE A 76 6.64 7.63 4.79
CA ILE A 76 5.72 7.42 5.90
C ILE A 76 5.74 8.67 6.77
N THR A 77 4.58 9.28 6.99
CA THR A 77 4.44 10.57 7.69
C THR A 77 3.97 10.39 9.13
N ASP A 78 3.27 9.29 9.41
CA ASP A 78 2.68 9.05 10.73
C ASP A 78 3.60 8.22 11.65
N ASN A 79 3.68 8.66 12.90
CA ASN A 79 4.38 8.03 14.02
C ASN A 79 3.38 7.57 15.09
N TRP A 80 2.17 8.11 15.09
CA TRP A 80 1.29 8.19 16.25
C TRP A 80 0.22 7.09 16.28
N GLY A 81 0.11 6.31 15.21
CA GLY A 81 -0.93 5.28 15.05
C GLY A 81 -0.43 3.87 15.36
N ASP A 82 -1.35 3.06 15.86
CA ASP A 82 -1.19 1.62 16.14
C ASP A 82 -0.28 0.89 15.13
N LYS A 83 0.61 0.04 15.63
CA LYS A 83 1.68 -0.60 14.84
C LYS A 83 1.16 -1.41 13.65
N LEU A 84 -0.06 -1.96 13.76
CA LEU A 84 -0.74 -2.65 12.67
C LEU A 84 -1.26 -1.68 11.60
N SER A 85 -1.74 -0.50 12.00
CA SER A 85 -2.12 0.57 11.05
C SER A 85 -0.91 1.06 10.28
N LEU A 86 0.23 1.25 10.95
CA LEU A 86 1.50 1.60 10.32
C LEU A 86 1.95 0.53 9.30
N ALA A 87 1.87 -0.75 9.67
CA ALA A 87 2.13 -1.85 8.76
C ALA A 87 1.21 -1.82 7.53
N SER A 88 -0.08 -1.53 7.75
CA SER A 88 -1.08 -1.41 6.67
C SER A 88 -0.73 -0.29 5.70
N THR A 89 -0.28 0.87 6.21
CA THR A 89 0.18 1.99 5.39
C THR A 89 1.41 1.61 4.56
N MET A 90 2.40 0.94 5.16
CA MET A 90 3.59 0.49 4.41
C MET A 90 3.24 -0.45 3.26
N LEU A 91 2.30 -1.37 3.47
CA LEU A 91 1.80 -2.26 2.42
C LEU A 91 1.03 -1.48 1.35
N HIS A 92 0.16 -0.55 1.75
CA HIS A 92 -0.61 0.30 0.84
C HIS A 92 0.30 1.09 -0.11
N GLU A 93 1.31 1.79 0.43
CA GLU A 93 2.28 2.53 -0.39
C GLU A 93 3.19 1.59 -1.20
N GLY A 94 3.54 0.42 -0.66
CA GLY A 94 4.27 -0.61 -1.41
C GLY A 94 3.53 -1.08 -2.66
N ILE A 95 2.19 -1.18 -2.58
CA ILE A 95 1.34 -1.49 -3.73
C ILE A 95 1.36 -0.34 -4.73
N HIS A 96 1.20 0.92 -4.31
CA HIS A 96 1.33 2.07 -5.21
C HIS A 96 2.67 2.05 -5.96
N ALA A 97 3.79 1.86 -5.25
CA ALA A 97 5.11 1.77 -5.85
C ALA A 97 5.20 0.67 -6.90
N THR A 98 4.61 -0.49 -6.61
CA THR A 98 4.59 -1.64 -7.51
C THR A 98 3.73 -1.38 -8.76
N LEU A 99 2.57 -0.74 -8.60
CA LEU A 99 1.72 -0.32 -9.73
C LEU A 99 2.42 0.72 -10.61
N PHE A 100 3.11 1.70 -10.02
CA PHE A 100 3.88 2.69 -10.75
C PHE A 100 5.04 2.07 -11.52
N LYS A 101 5.84 1.19 -10.87
CA LYS A 101 6.90 0.41 -11.51
C LYS A 101 6.37 -0.34 -12.72
N TYR A 102 5.24 -1.02 -12.55
CA TYR A 102 4.62 -1.78 -13.61
C TYR A 102 4.14 -0.92 -14.77
N ALA A 103 3.39 0.15 -14.47
CA ALA A 103 2.89 1.09 -15.47
C ALA A 103 4.03 1.71 -16.29
N HIS A 104 5.09 2.17 -15.62
CA HIS A 104 6.29 2.70 -16.27
C HIS A 104 7.03 1.63 -17.09
N SER A 105 7.13 0.40 -16.58
CA SER A 105 7.91 -0.67 -17.22
C SER A 105 7.39 -1.11 -18.58
N ARG A 106 6.08 -1.07 -18.80
CA ARG A 106 5.45 -1.54 -20.05
C ARG A 106 5.39 -0.48 -21.12
N ASN A 107 5.91 0.69 -20.77
CA ASN A 107 5.46 1.89 -21.40
C ASN A 107 6.30 3.10 -20.97
N PRO A 108 7.42 3.39 -21.66
CA PRO A 108 7.85 4.77 -21.77
C PRO A 108 6.85 5.56 -22.64
N ASN A 109 6.16 4.90 -23.60
CA ASN A 109 5.12 5.46 -24.50
C ASN A 109 4.08 4.48 -25.19
N ILE A 110 3.84 3.21 -24.78
CA ILE A 110 2.78 2.32 -25.35
C ILE A 110 3.20 0.87 -25.69
N ASP A 111 3.13 -0.20 -24.86
CA ASP A 111 3.05 -1.60 -25.39
C ASP A 111 2.05 -2.52 -24.63
N PRO A 112 1.08 -3.21 -25.30
CA PRO A 112 -0.18 -3.66 -24.72
C PRO A 112 -0.30 -5.16 -24.31
N ASN A 113 0.74 -5.98 -24.29
CA ASN A 113 0.53 -7.45 -24.39
C ASN A 113 1.03 -8.37 -23.26
N ILE A 114 0.83 -8.02 -21.98
CA ILE A 114 0.99 -9.00 -20.86
C ILE A 114 -0.08 -8.77 -19.76
N ASP A 115 -1.36 -8.69 -20.10
CA ASP A 115 -2.50 -8.43 -19.18
C ASP A 115 -2.26 -7.50 -17.96
N PRO A 116 -2.07 -6.20 -18.24
CA PRO A 116 -2.29 -5.06 -17.35
C PRO A 116 -3.71 -4.50 -17.54
N LYS A 117 -4.63 -5.26 -18.16
CA LYS A 117 -5.70 -4.67 -18.97
C LYS A 117 -6.68 -3.86 -18.13
N VAL A 118 -6.96 -4.26 -16.90
CA VAL A 118 -7.82 -3.47 -15.99
C VAL A 118 -7.16 -2.17 -15.54
N LEU A 119 -5.90 -2.19 -15.08
CA LEU A 119 -5.20 -0.96 -14.67
C LEU A 119 -4.97 -0.03 -15.87
N MET A 120 -4.63 -0.59 -17.03
CA MET A 120 -4.37 0.19 -18.23
C MET A 120 -5.66 0.67 -18.90
N ASP A 121 -6.73 -0.13 -18.93
CA ASP A 121 -8.05 0.30 -19.39
C ASP A 121 -8.64 1.34 -18.43
N LEU A 122 -8.41 1.24 -17.12
CA LEU A 122 -8.74 2.30 -16.16
C LEU A 122 -7.89 3.54 -16.44
N ILE A 123 -6.56 3.47 -16.50
CA ILE A 123 -5.72 4.64 -16.81
C ILE A 123 -6.10 5.28 -18.16
N LEU A 124 -6.42 4.49 -19.18
CA LEU A 124 -6.84 4.97 -20.50
C LEU A 124 -8.27 5.52 -20.51
N GLN A 125 -9.21 4.92 -19.78
CA GLN A 125 -10.55 5.48 -19.58
C GLN A 125 -10.46 6.81 -18.83
N TYR A 126 -9.68 6.87 -17.75
CA TYR A 126 -9.54 8.05 -16.89
C TYR A 126 -8.83 9.23 -17.58
N LYS A 127 -7.84 8.96 -18.45
CA LYS A 127 -7.23 9.98 -19.33
C LYS A 127 -8.23 10.63 -20.29
N ASN A 128 -9.28 9.92 -20.70
CA ASN A 128 -10.32 10.47 -21.57
C ASN A 128 -11.41 11.26 -20.83
N VAL A 129 -11.49 11.18 -19.49
CA VAL A 129 -12.50 11.89 -18.66
C VAL A 129 -11.91 12.89 -17.64
N ASN A 130 -10.65 13.32 -17.76
CA ASN A 130 -10.02 14.31 -16.84
C ASN A 130 -10.06 13.90 -15.35
N LEU A 131 -9.99 12.61 -15.05
CA LEU A 131 -9.90 12.11 -13.68
C LEU A 131 -8.44 11.72 -13.35
N SER A 132 -7.99 12.02 -12.13
CA SER A 132 -6.58 11.88 -11.73
C SER A 132 -6.11 10.43 -11.68
N GLU A 133 -4.86 10.18 -12.07
CA GLU A 133 -4.18 8.88 -12.02
C GLU A 133 -4.31 8.15 -10.67
N GLY A 134 -4.31 8.90 -9.56
CA GLY A 134 -4.52 8.35 -8.21
C GLY A 134 -5.87 7.66 -8.00
N SER A 135 -6.93 8.08 -8.71
CA SER A 135 -8.26 7.45 -8.59
C SER A 135 -8.28 6.05 -9.22
N ALA A 136 -7.67 5.90 -10.40
CA ALA A 136 -7.59 4.60 -11.08
C ALA A 136 -6.77 3.58 -10.26
N GLN A 137 -5.71 4.04 -9.59
CA GLN A 137 -4.91 3.19 -8.70
C GLN A 137 -5.71 2.74 -7.49
N HIS A 138 -6.40 3.65 -6.81
CA HIS A 138 -7.23 3.29 -5.66
C HIS A 138 -8.40 2.37 -6.03
N GLU A 139 -9.01 2.54 -7.21
CA GLU A 139 -10.04 1.61 -7.72
C GLU A 139 -9.47 0.20 -7.96
N TYR A 140 -8.29 0.11 -8.57
CA TYR A 140 -7.61 -1.18 -8.70
C TYR A 140 -7.29 -1.80 -7.33
N MET A 141 -6.79 -1.00 -6.39
CA MET A 141 -6.45 -1.45 -5.05
C MET A 141 -7.67 -1.93 -4.25
N MET A 142 -8.82 -1.26 -4.36
CA MET A 142 -10.02 -1.73 -3.66
C MET A 142 -10.49 -3.09 -4.19
N SER A 143 -10.38 -3.35 -5.50
CA SER A 143 -10.83 -4.61 -6.09
C SER A 143 -9.91 -5.78 -5.78
N TYR A 144 -8.60 -5.54 -5.62
CA TYR A 144 -7.61 -6.62 -5.57
C TYR A 144 -6.79 -6.70 -4.28
N TYR A 145 -6.63 -5.60 -3.54
CA TYR A 145 -5.66 -5.52 -2.44
C TYR A 145 -6.25 -5.32 -1.04
N VAL A 146 -7.54 -4.99 -0.90
CA VAL A 146 -8.20 -4.92 0.42
C VAL A 146 -8.03 -6.23 1.20
N ILE A 147 -8.37 -7.37 0.59
CA ILE A 147 -8.27 -8.68 1.24
C ILE A 147 -6.79 -9.07 1.48
N PRO A 148 -5.87 -8.97 0.50
CA PRO A 148 -4.45 -9.23 0.74
C PRO A 148 -3.83 -8.40 1.88
N ILE A 149 -4.12 -7.10 1.96
CA ILE A 149 -3.64 -6.26 3.06
C ILE A 149 -4.20 -6.78 4.39
N ALA A 150 -5.52 -7.01 4.48
CA ALA A 150 -6.14 -7.53 5.70
C ALA A 150 -5.53 -8.87 6.14
N GLN A 151 -5.25 -9.78 5.20
CA GLN A 151 -4.60 -11.06 5.47
C GLN A 151 -3.17 -10.89 5.98
N ALA A 152 -2.40 -9.96 5.40
CA ALA A 152 -1.04 -9.69 5.84
C ALA A 152 -1.01 -9.12 7.27
N ILE A 153 -1.88 -8.16 7.57
CA ILE A 153 -1.99 -7.59 8.93
C ILE A 153 -2.48 -8.64 9.92
N ARG A 154 -3.44 -9.48 9.55
CA ARG A 154 -3.89 -10.60 10.38
C ARG A 154 -2.76 -11.56 10.70
N ASN A 155 -1.93 -11.90 9.71
CA ASN A 155 -0.78 -12.78 9.92
C ASN A 155 0.26 -12.13 10.86
N LEU A 156 0.54 -10.85 10.66
CA LEU A 156 1.42 -10.06 11.53
C LEU A 156 0.94 -10.04 12.98
N ASP A 157 -0.37 -9.99 13.19
CA ASP A 157 -1.04 -10.06 14.50
C ASP A 157 -1.31 -11.52 14.96
N ASN A 158 -0.56 -12.49 14.42
CA ASN A 158 -0.65 -13.91 14.76
C ASN A 158 -2.08 -14.49 14.69
N ASN A 159 -2.90 -13.98 13.77
CA ASN A 159 -4.28 -14.40 13.53
C ASN A 159 -5.20 -14.30 14.76
N SER A 160 -4.97 -13.31 15.63
CA SER A 160 -5.69 -13.15 16.90
C SER A 160 -7.21 -13.04 16.77
N TYR A 161 -7.71 -12.51 15.64
CA TYR A 161 -9.14 -12.40 15.34
C TYR A 161 -9.52 -13.01 13.97
N PRO A 162 -10.82 -13.20 13.68
CA PRO A 162 -11.31 -13.49 12.33
C PRO A 162 -10.94 -12.40 11.31
N ILE A 163 -10.91 -12.74 10.02
CA ILE A 163 -10.41 -11.84 8.94
C ILE A 163 -11.23 -10.53 8.83
N GLU A 164 -12.51 -10.57 9.17
CA GLU A 164 -13.43 -9.42 9.15
C GLU A 164 -12.95 -8.29 10.06
N TYR A 165 -12.22 -8.62 11.13
CA TYR A 165 -11.65 -7.64 12.04
C TYR A 165 -10.49 -6.86 11.42
N TYR A 166 -9.92 -7.38 10.33
CA TYR A 166 -8.78 -6.78 9.66
C TYR A 166 -9.14 -6.08 8.35
N TYR A 167 -10.39 -6.18 7.86
CA TYR A 167 -10.81 -5.48 6.66
C TYR A 167 -10.71 -3.95 6.79
N GLY A 168 -10.83 -3.40 8.00
CA GLY A 168 -10.61 -1.97 8.24
C GLY A 168 -9.19 -1.50 7.88
N PHE A 169 -8.17 -2.36 8.06
CA PHE A 169 -6.81 -2.05 7.61
C PHE A 169 -6.74 -2.01 6.07
N GLY A 170 -7.31 -3.02 5.41
CA GLY A 170 -7.32 -3.10 3.95
C GLY A 170 -8.11 -1.97 3.26
N TRP A 171 -9.19 -1.50 3.88
CA TRP A 171 -10.01 -0.38 3.36
C TRP A 171 -9.47 1.00 3.70
N SER A 172 -8.45 1.11 4.55
CA SER A 172 -7.85 2.40 4.93
C SER A 172 -7.31 3.12 3.69
N GLY A 173 -7.75 4.37 3.48
CA GLY A 173 -7.45 5.16 2.27
C GLY A 173 -8.31 4.83 1.04
N LEU A 174 -9.04 3.71 1.03
CA LEU A 174 -9.82 3.23 -0.12
C LEU A 174 -11.34 3.36 0.03
N GLY A 175 -11.84 3.60 1.25
CA GLY A 175 -13.28 3.56 1.55
C GLY A 175 -14.16 4.49 0.71
N ARG A 176 -13.67 5.69 0.34
CA ARG A 176 -14.40 6.60 -0.56
C ARG A 176 -14.63 5.96 -1.93
N TYR A 177 -13.59 5.39 -2.54
CA TYR A 177 -13.65 4.78 -3.86
C TYR A 177 -14.62 3.59 -3.88
N GLY A 178 -14.62 2.80 -2.80
CA GLY A 178 -15.59 1.73 -2.62
C GLY A 178 -17.04 2.21 -2.58
N ARG A 179 -17.31 3.35 -1.91
CA ARG A 179 -18.65 3.94 -1.86
C ARG A 179 -19.07 4.57 -3.18
N ASP A 180 -18.17 5.29 -3.84
CA ASP A 180 -18.45 5.96 -5.12
C ASP A 180 -18.83 4.92 -6.21
N GLN A 181 -18.45 3.65 -6.02
CA GLN A 181 -18.73 2.50 -6.90
C GLN A 181 -19.79 1.53 -6.33
N ASP A 182 -20.48 1.87 -5.23
CA ASP A 182 -21.47 1.01 -4.55
C ASP A 182 -20.96 -0.39 -4.16
N VAL A 183 -19.66 -0.57 -3.97
CA VAL A 183 -19.03 -1.84 -3.55
C VAL A 183 -19.09 -2.04 -2.05
N ILE A 184 -19.14 -0.96 -1.28
CA ILE A 184 -19.23 -0.96 0.18
C ILE A 184 -20.04 0.23 0.66
N THR A 185 -20.81 0.05 1.71
CA THR A 185 -21.60 1.12 2.34
C THR A 185 -20.80 1.84 3.43
N GLN A 186 -21.24 3.05 3.83
CA GLN A 186 -20.68 3.73 4.99
C GLN A 186 -20.85 2.89 6.28
N ALA A 187 -21.98 2.21 6.45
CA ALA A 187 -22.23 1.40 7.64
C ALA A 187 -21.27 0.20 7.75
N GLU A 188 -20.91 -0.42 6.62
CA GLU A 188 -19.91 -1.49 6.59
C GLU A 188 -18.51 -0.96 6.90
N LEU A 189 -18.13 0.20 6.35
CA LEU A 189 -16.86 0.86 6.68
C LEU A 189 -16.77 1.19 8.18
N ASP A 190 -17.85 1.74 8.76
CA ASP A 190 -17.91 2.06 10.19
C ASP A 190 -17.81 0.79 11.04
N ASN A 191 -18.45 -0.30 10.61
CA ASN A 191 -18.32 -1.59 11.28
C ASN A 191 -16.88 -2.12 11.23
N PHE A 192 -16.23 -2.09 10.06
CA PHE A 192 -14.83 -2.51 9.94
C PHE A 192 -13.87 -1.62 10.75
N GLU A 193 -14.14 -0.32 10.86
CA GLU A 193 -13.37 0.59 11.71
C GLU A 193 -13.52 0.22 13.20
N ASN A 194 -14.73 -0.09 13.65
CA ASN A 194 -14.97 -0.53 15.03
C ASN A 194 -14.25 -1.85 15.33
N LEU A 195 -14.29 -2.82 14.41
CA LEU A 195 -13.56 -4.08 14.60
C LEU A 195 -12.04 -3.87 14.58
N LYS A 196 -11.53 -2.99 13.71
CA LYS A 196 -10.12 -2.58 13.67
C LYS A 196 -9.65 -2.01 15.01
N GLN A 197 -10.48 -1.18 15.65
CA GLN A 197 -10.18 -0.63 16.99
C GLN A 197 -10.09 -1.72 18.07
N ILE A 198 -10.93 -2.76 18.00
CA ILE A 198 -10.84 -3.91 18.91
C ILE A 198 -9.48 -4.60 18.75
N VAL A 199 -9.03 -4.83 17.51
CA VAL A 199 -7.71 -5.42 17.23
C VAL A 199 -6.60 -4.54 17.80
N ASN A 200 -6.58 -3.26 17.45
CA ASN A 200 -5.54 -2.32 17.90
C ASN A 200 -5.48 -2.19 19.43
N SER A 201 -6.61 -2.28 20.11
CA SER A 201 -6.66 -2.19 21.58
C SER A 201 -6.18 -3.45 22.31
N ASN A 202 -6.16 -4.61 21.63
CA ASN A 202 -5.88 -5.91 22.26
C ASN A 202 -4.68 -6.65 21.65
N THR A 203 -4.11 -6.14 20.57
CA THR A 203 -2.96 -6.76 19.91
C THR A 203 -1.75 -6.80 20.84
N SER A 204 -1.05 -7.93 20.81
CA SER A 204 0.27 -8.07 21.45
C SER A 204 1.42 -7.79 20.47
N TYR A 205 1.10 -7.55 19.18
CA TYR A 205 2.08 -7.29 18.16
C TYR A 205 2.86 -6.00 18.47
N GLY A 206 4.17 -6.10 18.26
CA GLY A 206 5.06 -4.96 18.35
C GLY A 206 5.23 -4.39 19.77
N ILE A 207 4.81 -5.07 20.85
CA ILE A 207 5.11 -4.65 22.24
C ILE A 207 6.61 -4.36 22.45
N ASN A 208 7.47 -5.07 21.73
CA ASN A 208 8.93 -4.89 21.78
C ASN A 208 9.48 -3.87 20.76
N CYS A 209 8.63 -3.27 19.92
CA CYS A 209 9.03 -2.20 19.03
C CYS A 209 9.09 -0.89 19.83
N ASN A 210 10.31 -0.39 20.06
CA ASN A 210 10.64 0.86 20.74
C ASN A 210 11.32 1.83 19.78
#